data_AF-A0A1V5HK42-F1
#
_entry.id   AF-A0A1V5HK42-F1
#
_cell.length_a   1.000
_cell.length_b   1.000
_cell.length_c   1.000
_cell.angle_alpha   90.00
_cell.angle_beta   90.00
_cell.angle_gamma   90.00
#
_symmetry.space_group_name_H-M   'P 1'
#
loop_
_entity.id
_entity.type
_entity.pdbx_description
1 polymer ?
#
loop_
_entity_poly.entity_id
_entity_poly.type
_entity_poly.pdbx_seq_one_letter_code
_entity_poly.pdbx_strand_id
1 'polypeptide(L)'
;MDKIDELLQAGQKFNFSNNSYSVSHGTYTRASDELLGWAATVEDFIRNTYGEESAAFKLYLTFDREKLNGYKQDEFEKQMTVLNGALKACKNITPKSKNKQVDDNQIIQLIKNIYFWTVLLIISGGAFALGLHFGTSKFDKEKSEFYETTKSQEIEITSLKNKLLTKDSTIVTSNKTIKTLRDSLTKNY
;
A
#
# COMPACT_ATOMS: atom_id res chain seq x y z
N MET A 1 15.66 43.14 9.35
CA MET A 1 16.35 42.28 10.31
C MET A 1 16.22 40.86 9.80
N ASP A 2 17.29 40.08 9.75
CA ASP A 2 17.24 38.68 9.30
C ASP A 2 16.40 37.84 10.28
N LYS A 3 15.62 36.86 9.78
CA LYS A 3 14.80 35.98 10.62
C LYS A 3 15.66 35.18 11.59
N ILE A 4 16.88 34.84 11.20
CA ILE A 4 17.86 34.18 12.08
C ILE A 4 18.21 35.08 13.27
N ASP A 5 18.44 36.38 13.03
CA ASP A 5 18.77 37.34 14.08
C ASP A 5 17.60 37.57 15.03
N GLU A 6 16.37 37.59 14.52
CA GLU A 6 15.15 37.66 15.33
C GLU A 6 15.03 36.45 16.27
N LEU A 7 15.24 35.23 15.74
CA LEU A 7 15.18 34.00 16.53
C LEU A 7 16.29 33.92 17.58
N LEU A 8 17.51 34.37 17.23
CA LEU A 8 18.62 34.48 18.17
C LEU A 8 18.33 35.49 19.29
N GLN A 9 17.75 36.65 18.95
CA GLN A 9 17.38 37.65 19.93
C GLN A 9 16.25 37.17 20.85
N ALA A 10 15.26 36.46 20.31
CA ALA A 10 14.22 35.81 21.12
C ALA A 10 14.82 34.79 22.08
N GLY A 11 15.79 33.99 21.62
CA GLY A 11 16.49 32.98 22.43
C GLY A 11 17.23 33.54 23.64
N GLN A 12 17.74 34.78 23.56
CA GLN A 12 18.43 35.44 24.68
C GLN A 12 17.54 35.67 25.90
N LYS A 13 16.22 35.64 25.72
CA LYS A 13 15.27 35.79 26.84
C LYS A 13 15.23 34.55 27.71
N PHE A 14 15.66 33.38 27.24
CA PHE A 14 15.57 32.14 28.00
C PHE A 14 16.90 31.79 28.66
N ASN A 15 16.87 31.60 29.97
CA ASN A 15 18.01 31.14 30.76
C ASN A 15 17.53 30.26 31.91
N PHE A 16 18.47 29.65 32.63
CA PHE A 16 18.14 28.80 33.77
C PHE A 16 17.35 29.57 34.84
N SER A 17 17.73 30.82 35.12
CA SER A 17 17.12 31.61 36.20
C SER A 17 15.63 31.89 35.99
N ASN A 18 15.17 32.03 34.74
CA ASN A 18 13.75 32.28 34.45
C ASN A 18 13.00 31.06 33.90
N ASN A 19 13.68 29.93 33.75
CA ASN A 19 13.10 28.63 33.44
C ASN A 19 13.48 27.62 34.54
N SER A 20 13.38 28.06 35.80
CA SER A 20 13.59 27.21 36.97
C SER A 20 12.62 27.54 38.09
N TYR A 21 12.50 26.61 39.03
CA TYR A 21 11.76 26.76 40.27
C TYR A 21 12.59 26.24 41.43
N SER A 22 12.49 26.89 42.58
CA SER A 22 13.20 26.50 43.79
C SER A 22 12.24 25.83 44.77
N VAL A 23 12.70 24.75 45.39
CA VAL A 23 12.05 24.07 46.51
C VAL A 23 13.06 23.89 47.65
N SER A 24 12.62 23.37 48.80
CA SER A 24 13.48 23.20 50.00
C SER A 24 14.78 22.43 49.76
N HIS A 25 14.81 21.53 48.78
CA HIS A 25 15.94 20.63 48.51
C HIS A 25 16.76 21.01 47.27
N GLY A 26 16.45 22.14 46.59
CA GLY A 26 17.22 22.59 45.44
C GLY A 26 16.44 23.41 44.43
N THR A 27 17.12 23.80 43.35
CA THR A 27 16.53 24.50 42.20
C THR A 27 16.53 23.56 41.01
N TYR A 28 15.39 23.46 40.35
CA TYR A 28 15.13 22.55 39.25
C TYR A 28 14.72 23.36 38.02
N THR A 29 15.18 22.92 36.86
CA THR A 29 14.75 23.46 35.58
C THR A 29 13.32 23.06 35.27
N ARG A 30 12.59 23.99 34.69
CA ARG A 30 11.28 23.79 34.13
C ARG A 30 11.14 24.65 32.89
N ALA A 31 11.00 23.99 31.75
CA ALA A 31 10.74 24.68 30.50
C ALA A 31 9.40 25.43 30.59
N SER A 32 9.43 26.73 30.33
CA SER A 32 8.22 27.51 30.11
C SER A 32 7.57 27.17 28.77
N ASP A 33 6.27 27.40 28.66
CA ASP A 33 5.54 27.24 27.39
C ASP A 33 6.13 28.13 26.29
N GLU A 34 6.63 29.32 26.65
CA GLU A 34 7.32 30.23 25.74
C GLU A 34 8.63 29.64 25.19
N LEU A 35 9.44 29.00 26.06
CA LEU A 35 10.68 28.33 25.64
C LEU A 35 10.38 27.17 24.70
N LEU A 36 9.37 26.36 25.02
CA LEU A 36 8.96 25.22 24.18
C LEU A 36 8.42 25.69 22.83
N GLY A 37 7.61 26.73 22.81
CA GLY A 37 7.10 27.34 21.58
C GLY A 37 8.21 27.94 20.72
N TRP A 38 9.19 28.60 21.34
CA TRP A 38 10.37 29.09 20.63
C TRP A 38 11.20 27.94 20.04
N ALA A 39 11.48 26.88 20.81
CA ALA A 39 12.23 25.73 20.30
C ALA A 39 11.54 25.06 19.10
N ALA A 40 10.21 24.93 19.14
CA ALA A 40 9.43 24.44 18.00
C ALA A 40 9.49 25.38 16.78
N THR A 41 9.50 26.70 17.02
CA THR A 41 9.66 27.70 15.93
C THR A 41 11.04 27.60 15.29
N VAL A 42 12.08 27.34 16.08
CA VAL A 42 13.44 27.10 15.58
C VAL A 42 13.49 25.86 14.70
N GLU A 43 12.87 24.75 15.13
CA GLU A 43 12.77 23.52 14.34
C GLU A 43 12.12 23.76 12.98
N ASP A 44 10.92 24.37 13.01
CA ASP A 44 10.13 24.63 11.82
C ASP A 44 10.91 25.53 10.84
N PHE A 45 11.53 26.60 11.35
CA PHE A 45 12.35 27.50 10.54
C PHE A 45 13.53 26.78 9.88
N ILE A 46 14.30 25.99 10.64
CA ILE A 46 15.48 25.30 10.12
C ILE A 46 15.06 24.26 9.08
N ARG A 47 14.04 23.45 9.39
CA ARG A 47 13.51 22.42 8.49
C ARG A 47 12.96 23.01 7.20
N ASN A 48 12.16 24.08 7.30
CA ASN A 48 11.52 24.69 6.15
C ASN A 48 12.49 25.51 5.29
N THR A 49 13.52 26.09 5.87
CA THR A 49 14.46 26.97 5.16
C THR A 49 15.70 26.24 4.65
N TYR A 50 16.20 25.25 5.39
CA TYR A 50 17.46 24.56 5.07
C TYR A 50 17.27 23.07 4.75
N GLY A 51 16.17 22.47 5.19
CA GLY A 51 15.86 21.07 4.94
C GLY A 51 16.52 20.12 5.94
N GLU A 52 16.00 18.90 5.98
CA GLU A 52 16.39 17.87 6.94
C GLU A 52 17.83 17.38 6.74
N GLU A 53 18.36 17.52 5.52
CA GLU A 53 19.74 17.13 5.20
C GLU A 53 20.80 18.15 5.65
N SER A 54 20.39 19.36 6.03
CA SER A 54 21.31 20.44 6.39
C SER A 54 22.07 20.14 7.69
N ALA A 55 23.32 20.60 7.77
CA ALA A 55 24.11 20.47 8.99
C ALA A 55 23.46 21.18 10.20
N ALA A 56 22.74 22.28 9.96
CA ALA A 56 21.96 22.97 11.00
C ALA A 56 20.83 22.10 11.54
N PHE A 57 20.07 21.42 10.67
CA PHE A 57 19.00 20.52 11.13
C PHE A 57 19.57 19.29 11.84
N LYS A 58 20.66 18.71 11.33
CA LYS A 58 21.35 17.59 11.99
C LYS A 58 21.88 17.96 13.38
N LEU A 59 22.36 19.19 13.56
CA LEU A 59 22.73 19.70 14.88
C LEU A 59 21.49 19.87 15.78
N TYR A 60 20.40 20.45 15.25
CA TYR A 60 19.14 20.56 15.97
C TYR A 60 18.62 19.20 16.45
N LEU A 61 18.75 18.11 15.67
CA LEU A 61 18.31 16.77 16.09
C LEU A 61 19.02 16.24 17.35
N THR A 62 20.15 16.83 17.76
CA THR A 62 20.82 16.49 19.03
C THR A 62 20.18 17.17 20.24
N PHE A 63 19.25 18.09 20.02
CA PHE A 63 18.47 18.75 21.05
C PHE A 63 17.53 17.74 21.70
N ASP A 64 17.61 17.69 23.02
CA ASP A 64 16.82 16.82 23.87
C ASP A 64 15.91 17.69 24.74
N ARG A 65 14.63 17.73 24.36
CA ARG A 65 13.61 18.54 25.04
C ARG A 65 13.40 18.10 26.49
N GLU A 66 13.61 16.81 26.80
CA GLU A 66 13.41 16.30 28.16
C GLU A 66 14.40 16.93 29.13
N LYS A 67 15.63 17.21 28.66
CA LYS A 67 16.70 17.87 29.43
C LYS A 67 16.49 19.37 29.67
N LEU A 68 15.38 19.94 29.20
CA LEU A 68 14.95 21.28 29.64
C LEU A 68 14.20 21.24 30.99
N ASN A 69 13.88 20.04 31.49
CA ASN A 69 13.23 19.82 32.78
C ASN A 69 14.06 18.84 33.60
N GLY A 70 14.42 19.19 34.83
CA GLY A 70 15.32 18.36 35.63
C GLY A 70 16.19 19.12 36.61
N TYR A 71 17.09 18.40 37.26
CA TYR A 71 17.86 18.87 38.42
C TYR A 71 19.21 19.51 38.06
N LYS A 72 19.56 19.54 36.77
CA LYS A 72 20.89 19.93 36.29
C LYS A 72 20.86 21.18 35.43
N GLN A 73 21.54 22.24 35.88
CA GLN A 73 21.68 23.48 35.12
C GLN A 73 22.51 23.29 33.84
N ASP A 74 23.57 22.50 33.92
CA ASP A 74 24.47 22.22 32.79
C ASP A 74 23.73 21.50 31.65
N GLU A 75 22.77 20.63 31.96
CA GLU A 75 21.95 19.96 30.96
C GLU A 75 21.07 20.97 30.19
N PHE A 76 20.41 21.90 30.90
CA PHE A 76 19.61 22.96 30.28
C PHE A 76 20.47 23.89 29.41
N GLU A 77 21.61 24.36 29.94
CA GLU A 77 22.51 25.24 29.19
C GLU A 77 23.08 24.56 27.95
N LYS A 78 23.37 23.26 28.03
CA LYS A 78 23.78 22.46 26.89
C LYS A 78 22.69 22.42 25.83
N GLN A 79 21.43 22.22 26.20
CA GLN A 79 20.32 22.25 25.24
C GLN A 79 20.12 23.62 24.60
N MET A 80 20.20 24.69 25.39
CA MET A 80 20.18 26.06 24.85
C MET A 80 21.34 26.33 23.90
N THR A 81 22.51 25.74 24.17
CA THR A 81 23.68 25.83 23.29
C THR A 81 23.44 25.11 21.97
N VAL A 82 22.77 23.95 21.97
CA VAL A 82 22.39 23.23 20.74
C VAL A 82 21.45 24.07 19.88
N LEU A 83 20.38 24.62 20.46
CA LEU A 83 19.40 25.44 19.72
C LEU A 83 20.05 26.69 19.12
N ASN A 84 20.83 27.43 19.93
CA ASN A 84 21.55 28.60 19.44
C ASN A 84 22.67 28.25 18.44
N GLY A 85 23.33 27.11 18.62
CA GLY A 85 24.34 26.59 17.71
C GLY A 85 23.76 26.26 16.35
N ALA A 86 22.58 25.62 16.31
CA ALA A 86 21.86 25.30 15.08
C ALA A 86 21.45 26.58 14.33
N LEU A 87 20.92 27.59 15.03
CA LEU A 87 20.61 28.90 14.44
C LEU A 87 21.85 29.64 13.93
N LYS A 88 22.97 29.59 14.66
CA LYS A 88 24.23 30.19 14.20
C LYS A 88 24.79 29.47 12.97
N ALA A 89 24.67 28.14 12.90
CA ALA A 89 25.08 27.37 11.73
C ALA A 89 24.31 27.80 10.47
N CYS A 90 23.02 28.15 10.61
CA CYS A 90 22.20 28.67 9.52
C CYS A 90 22.76 29.93 8.84
N LYS A 91 23.58 30.73 9.53
CA LYS A 91 24.22 31.93 8.94
C LYS A 91 25.26 31.59 7.87
N ASN A 92 25.89 30.42 7.98
CA ASN A 92 26.97 29.98 7.09
C ASN A 92 26.50 28.94 6.06
N ILE A 93 25.25 28.48 6.18
CA ILE A 93 24.65 27.51 5.25
C ILE A 93 23.79 28.29 4.26
N THR A 94 23.89 27.94 2.98
CA THR A 94 22.97 28.52 1.99
C THR A 94 21.57 27.92 2.19
N PRO A 95 20.52 28.74 2.32
CA PRO A 95 19.14 28.25 2.37
C PRO A 95 18.87 27.32 1.19
N LYS A 96 18.04 26.31 1.40
CA LYS A 96 17.62 25.46 0.28
C LYS A 96 16.97 26.38 -0.75
N SER A 97 17.45 26.32 -2.00
CA SER A 97 16.78 27.03 -3.10
C SER A 97 15.31 26.66 -3.00
N LYS A 98 14.41 27.65 -3.07
CA LYS A 98 12.99 27.41 -3.33
C LYS A 98 12.85 26.89 -4.76
N ASN A 99 13.55 25.80 -5.10
CA ASN A 99 13.20 25.00 -6.23
C ASN A 99 11.84 24.43 -5.87
N LYS A 100 10.85 24.98 -6.59
CA LYS A 100 9.43 24.64 -6.68
C LYS A 100 9.10 23.33 -5.98
N GLN A 101 8.00 23.33 -5.24
CA GLN A 101 7.18 22.13 -5.06
C GLN A 101 7.23 21.28 -6.33
N VAL A 102 8.07 20.24 -6.31
CA VAL A 102 8.11 19.25 -7.37
C VAL A 102 7.00 18.27 -6.99
N ASP A 103 6.04 18.16 -7.90
CA ASP A 103 5.17 17.01 -8.14
C ASP A 103 3.74 16.88 -7.60
N ASP A 104 3.18 17.86 -6.89
CA ASP A 104 1.71 17.97 -6.87
C ASP A 104 1.19 18.67 -8.15
N ASN A 105 1.92 19.67 -8.63
CA ASN A 105 1.46 20.48 -9.76
C ASN A 105 1.48 19.70 -11.09
N GLN A 106 2.44 18.80 -11.31
CA GLN A 106 2.52 18.04 -12.56
C GLN A 106 1.40 16.99 -12.68
N ILE A 107 1.17 16.21 -11.61
CA ILE A 107 0.10 15.21 -11.57
C ILE A 107 -1.28 15.90 -11.62
N ILE A 108 -1.46 17.00 -10.90
CA ILE A 108 -2.71 17.78 -10.94
C ILE A 108 -2.92 18.42 -12.32
N GLN A 109 -1.86 18.88 -13.00
CA GLN A 109 -1.95 19.38 -14.38
C GLN A 109 -2.33 18.27 -15.37
N LEU A 110 -1.80 17.06 -15.19
CA LEU A 110 -2.16 15.89 -16.00
C LEU A 110 -3.63 15.51 -15.79
N ILE A 111 -4.12 15.47 -14.55
CA ILE A 111 -5.53 15.14 -14.22
C ILE A 111 -6.51 16.21 -14.72
N LYS A 112 -6.11 17.50 -14.71
CA LYS A 112 -6.92 18.60 -15.26
C LYS A 112 -6.92 18.66 -16.78
N ASN A 113 -6.00 17.96 -17.45
CA ASN A 113 -5.92 17.96 -18.89
C ASN A 113 -7.01 17.05 -19.48
N ILE A 114 -7.90 17.62 -20.30
CA ILE A 114 -8.99 16.88 -20.95
C ILE A 114 -8.47 15.74 -21.83
N TYR A 115 -7.30 15.90 -22.45
CA TYR A 115 -6.71 14.88 -23.31
C TYR A 115 -6.33 13.60 -22.53
N PHE A 116 -5.94 13.73 -21.25
CA PHE A 116 -5.66 12.58 -20.38
C PHE A 116 -6.87 11.66 -20.27
N TRP A 117 -8.06 12.23 -20.04
CA TRP A 117 -9.31 11.48 -19.93
C TRP A 117 -9.77 10.90 -21.27
N THR A 118 -9.53 11.59 -22.39
CA THR A 118 -9.88 11.06 -23.71
C THR A 118 -9.07 9.81 -24.07
N VAL A 119 -7.77 9.82 -23.81
CA VAL A 119 -6.90 8.66 -24.09
C VAL A 119 -7.29 7.48 -23.19
N LEU A 120 -7.55 7.76 -21.90
CA LEU A 120 -8.01 6.74 -20.96
C LEU A 120 -9.32 6.07 -21.42
N LEU A 121 -10.31 6.87 -21.83
CA LEU A 121 -11.60 6.36 -22.32
C LEU A 121 -11.45 5.54 -23.60
N ILE A 122 -10.60 5.96 -24.54
CA ILE A 122 -10.34 5.23 -25.78
C ILE A 122 -9.70 3.87 -25.47
N ILE A 123 -8.71 3.83 -24.58
CA ILE A 123 -8.04 2.58 -24.18
C ILE A 123 -9.01 1.65 -23.46
N SER A 124 -9.77 2.16 -22.49
CA SER A 124 -10.76 1.37 -21.75
C SER A 124 -11.88 0.85 -22.66
N GLY A 125 -12.40 1.68 -23.57
CA GLY A 125 -13.39 1.29 -24.56
C GLY A 125 -12.88 0.24 -25.55
N GLY A 126 -11.66 0.41 -26.04
CA GLY A 126 -11.00 -0.56 -26.93
C GLY A 126 -10.77 -1.91 -26.25
N ALA A 127 -10.27 -1.91 -25.01
CA ALA A 127 -10.07 -3.13 -24.23
C ALA A 127 -11.40 -3.85 -23.95
N PHE A 128 -12.47 -3.13 -23.63
CA PHE A 128 -13.78 -3.70 -23.39
C PHE A 128 -14.40 -4.30 -24.66
N ALA A 129 -14.31 -3.60 -25.80
CA ALA A 129 -14.81 -4.09 -27.08
C ALA A 129 -14.06 -5.36 -27.54
N LEU A 130 -12.73 -5.38 -27.40
CA LEU A 130 -11.93 -6.57 -27.66
C LEU A 130 -12.30 -7.72 -26.72
N GLY A 131 -12.49 -7.44 -25.43
CA GLY A 131 -12.94 -8.42 -24.45
C GLY A 131 -14.29 -9.05 -24.80
N LEU A 132 -15.27 -8.23 -25.21
CA LEU A 132 -16.56 -8.74 -25.69
C LEU A 132 -16.42 -9.59 -26.95
N HIS A 133 -15.67 -9.13 -27.95
CA HIS A 133 -15.49 -9.84 -29.22
C HIS A 133 -14.81 -11.21 -29.05
N PHE A 134 -13.74 -11.27 -28.26
CA PHE A 134 -13.09 -12.54 -27.95
C PHE A 134 -13.95 -13.42 -27.04
N GLY A 135 -14.71 -12.82 -26.11
CA GLY A 135 -15.62 -13.51 -25.22
C GLY A 135 -16.74 -14.24 -25.97
N THR A 136 -17.45 -13.55 -26.87
CA THR A 136 -18.55 -14.15 -27.64
C THR A 136 -18.06 -15.21 -28.61
N SER A 137 -16.97 -14.94 -29.34
CA SER A 137 -16.42 -15.89 -30.33
C SER A 137 -15.93 -17.19 -29.68
N LYS A 138 -15.29 -17.11 -28.51
CA LYS A 138 -14.82 -18.30 -27.79
C LYS A 138 -15.98 -19.07 -27.15
N PHE A 139 -16.95 -18.36 -26.57
CA PHE A 139 -18.10 -18.97 -25.91
C PHE A 139 -19.01 -19.71 -26.91
N ASP A 140 -19.28 -19.12 -28.07
CA ASP A 140 -20.12 -19.75 -29.10
C ASP A 140 -19.46 -21.02 -29.67
N LYS A 141 -18.14 -21.01 -29.83
CA LYS A 141 -17.38 -22.18 -30.27
C LYS A 141 -17.41 -23.30 -29.24
N GLU A 142 -17.09 -22.99 -27.98
CA GLU A 142 -17.10 -23.98 -26.88
C GLU A 142 -18.50 -24.56 -26.67
N LYS A 143 -19.54 -23.74 -26.78
CA LYS A 143 -20.93 -24.19 -26.68
C LYS A 143 -21.29 -25.15 -27.82
N SER A 144 -20.96 -24.80 -29.06
CA SER A 144 -21.22 -25.67 -30.22
C SER A 144 -20.52 -27.04 -30.09
N GLU A 145 -19.25 -27.04 -29.71
CA GLU A 145 -18.45 -28.26 -29.55
C GLU A 145 -18.99 -29.15 -28.41
N PHE A 146 -19.47 -28.54 -27.33
CA PHE A 146 -20.12 -29.25 -26.23
C PHE A 146 -21.44 -29.92 -26.66
N TYR A 147 -22.26 -29.22 -27.46
CA TYR A 147 -23.51 -29.79 -28.00
C TYR A 147 -23.25 -30.98 -28.93
N GLU A 148 -22.24 -30.89 -29.81
CA GLU A 148 -21.89 -31.99 -30.70
C GLU A 148 -21.40 -33.22 -29.92
N THR A 149 -20.55 -33.00 -28.91
CA THR A 149 -20.04 -34.07 -28.05
C THR A 149 -21.15 -34.74 -27.24
N THR A 150 -22.08 -33.96 -26.70
CA THR A 150 -23.23 -34.52 -25.95
C THR A 150 -24.11 -35.37 -26.86
N LYS A 151 -24.38 -34.88 -28.09
CA LYS A 151 -25.18 -35.59 -29.08
C LYS A 151 -24.52 -36.89 -29.54
N SER A 152 -23.21 -36.90 -29.78
CA SER A 152 -22.50 -38.12 -30.16
C SER A 152 -22.51 -39.15 -29.04
N GLN A 153 -22.34 -38.72 -27.79
CA GLN A 153 -22.43 -39.60 -26.62
C GLN A 153 -23.83 -40.21 -26.47
N GLU A 154 -24.90 -39.45 -26.67
CA GLU A 154 -26.27 -39.99 -26.63
C GLU A 154 -26.51 -41.07 -27.69
N ILE A 155 -25.99 -40.86 -28.90
CA ILE A 155 -26.06 -41.85 -29.99
C ILE A 155 -25.29 -43.12 -29.60
N GLU A 156 -24.09 -42.98 -29.03
CA GLU A 156 -23.29 -44.12 -28.58
C GLU A 156 -23.99 -44.90 -27.47
N ILE A 157 -24.52 -44.22 -26.44
CA ILE A 157 -25.28 -44.83 -25.34
C ILE A 157 -26.48 -45.60 -25.90
N THR A 158 -27.22 -45.02 -26.83
CA THR A 158 -28.38 -45.65 -27.46
C THR A 158 -27.96 -46.90 -28.25
N SER A 159 -26.86 -46.82 -28.99
CA SER A 159 -26.32 -47.96 -29.74
C SER A 159 -25.86 -49.09 -28.82
N LEU A 160 -25.22 -48.77 -27.70
CA LEU A 160 -24.75 -49.72 -26.70
C LEU A 160 -25.93 -50.39 -25.98
N LYS A 161 -26.96 -49.62 -25.63
CA LYS A 161 -28.20 -50.13 -25.04
C LYS A 161 -28.88 -51.14 -25.97
N ASN A 162 -28.96 -50.83 -27.26
CA ASN A 162 -29.52 -51.76 -28.25
C ASN A 162 -28.67 -53.04 -28.37
N LYS A 163 -27.34 -52.90 -28.38
CA LYS A 163 -26.43 -54.07 -28.37
C LYS A 163 -26.61 -54.93 -27.12
N LEU A 164 -26.77 -54.33 -25.94
CA LEU A 164 -27.07 -55.06 -24.70
C LEU A 164 -28.39 -55.82 -24.80
N LEU A 165 -29.47 -55.17 -25.26
CA LEU A 165 -30.77 -55.83 -25.46
C LEU A 165 -30.68 -57.04 -26.40
N THR A 166 -29.93 -56.93 -27.51
CA THR A 166 -29.72 -58.07 -28.42
C THR A 166 -28.92 -59.19 -27.77
N LYS A 167 -27.87 -58.87 -27.01
CA LYS A 167 -27.08 -59.86 -26.29
C LYS A 167 -27.91 -60.57 -25.21
N ASP A 168 -28.70 -59.83 -24.44
CA ASP A 168 -29.59 -60.41 -23.43
C ASP A 168 -30.60 -61.36 -24.07
N SER A 169 -31.18 -61.00 -25.22
CA SER A 169 -32.11 -61.89 -25.95
C SER A 169 -31.42 -63.18 -26.42
N THR A 170 -30.16 -63.09 -26.82
CA THR A 170 -29.35 -64.24 -27.25
C THR A 170 -29.02 -65.13 -26.05
N ILE A 171 -28.61 -64.55 -24.92
CA ILE A 171 -28.35 -65.27 -23.66
C ILE A 171 -29.61 -66.01 -23.20
N VAL A 172 -30.77 -65.36 -23.22
CA VAL A 172 -32.05 -65.99 -22.87
C VAL A 172 -32.35 -67.17 -23.80
N THR A 173 -32.10 -67.02 -25.10
CA THR A 173 -32.31 -68.09 -26.09
C THR A 173 -31.36 -69.27 -25.84
N SER A 174 -30.07 -69.00 -25.68
CA SER A 174 -29.07 -70.03 -25.35
C SER A 174 -29.38 -70.75 -24.04
N ASN A 175 -29.81 -70.02 -23.00
CA ASN A 175 -30.23 -70.63 -21.73
C ASN A 175 -31.44 -71.56 -21.88
N LYS A 176 -32.42 -71.18 -22.71
CA LYS A 176 -33.55 -72.07 -23.05
C LYS A 176 -33.06 -73.33 -23.74
N THR A 177 -32.17 -73.21 -24.74
CA THR A 177 -31.59 -74.37 -25.45
C THR A 177 -30.81 -75.29 -24.50
N ILE A 178 -29.97 -74.73 -23.64
CA ILE A 178 -29.22 -75.51 -22.63
C ILE A 178 -30.18 -76.25 -21.70
N LYS A 179 -31.25 -75.58 -21.23
CA LYS A 179 -32.28 -76.22 -20.39
C LYS A 179 -32.94 -77.39 -21.12
N THR A 180 -33.37 -77.20 -22.37
CA THR A 180 -33.99 -78.28 -23.16
C THR A 180 -33.06 -79.47 -23.38
N LEU A 181 -31.78 -79.21 -23.66
CA LEU A 181 -30.77 -80.25 -23.81
C LEU A 181 -30.55 -81.00 -22.48
N ARG A 182 -30.44 -80.28 -21.37
CA ARG A 182 -30.32 -80.89 -20.03
C ARG A 182 -31.51 -81.80 -19.71
N ASP A 183 -32.73 -81.30 -19.90
CA ASP A 183 -33.96 -82.05 -19.62
C ASP A 183 -34.04 -83.32 -20.48
N SER A 184 -33.58 -83.27 -21.73
CA SER A 184 -33.50 -84.43 -22.62
C SER A 184 -32.47 -85.47 -22.18
N LEU A 185 -31.32 -85.05 -21.65
CA LEU A 185 -30.28 -85.95 -21.13
C LEU A 185 -30.73 -86.65 -19.85
N THR A 186 -31.41 -85.94 -18.94
CA THR A 186 -31.93 -86.52 -17.68
C THR A 186 -33.10 -87.48 -17.86
N LYS A 187 -33.78 -87.48 -19.02
CA LYS A 187 -34.85 -88.48 -19.34
C LYS A 187 -34.30 -89.79 -19.90
N ASN A 188 -33.04 -89.81 -20.33
CA ASN A 188 -32.38 -90.97 -20.94
C ASN A 188 -31.51 -91.77 -19.94
N TYR A 189 -31.56 -91.40 -18.66
CA TYR A 189 -30.99 -92.13 -17.52
C TYR A 189 -32.11 -92.41 -16.51
#